data_AF-A0AAD6WW18-F1
#
_entry.id   AF-A0AAD6WW18-F1
#
_cell.length_a   1.000
_cell.length_b   1.000
_cell.length_c   1.000
_cell.angle_alpha   90.00
_cell.angle_beta   90.00
_cell.angle_gamma   90.00
#
_symmetry.space_group_name_H-M   'P 1'
#
loop_
_entity.id
_entity.type
_entity.pdbx_description
1 polymer ?
#
loop_
_entity_poly.entity_id
_entity_poly.type
_entity_poly.pdbx_seq_one_letter_code
_entity_poly.pdbx_strand_id
1 'polypeptide(L)'
;MGTAPPLRKVVVDDTDSAIQYGAVGWFAADPSGLKHGNFGPIYNGTTTRASSNSSFTFPFSGTSILVQGSIIVSTDANNVTDPTWTCTVDGIAIQNPEPTFQFPENNWPLCEQNTIPSGQHILTVEVTSKGQPFYFDSLIYTPSPDAVFESAVLLYPDGDPALSYGPGWKEDGEQVAQTANTQVTLNFYGTSATLISQIPSQYPPNATSGRYIIDGGVPVTFPLTGLASGTTTTQFNIPVFTTPRLEAGAHNLTIIYDGDIDHTPLAVKQFFVTNTTATSVPASDPLTTQPPTELDKPSGSNKGAIVGAVVAGVLVLALLVGIYLLRIRRRRRRYTDEMSAATSYPVMIEAGPARTYYAGFSSQSSSKHTRSATRSDAPYAPQPARAKSRPASPPTVILQHEDSGVRQSGPGQSAAALVAPIVVELPPGYSLA
;
A
#
# COMPACT_ATOMS: atom_id res chain seq x y z
N MET A 1 20.07 -18.18 -21.95
CA MET A 1 20.58 -17.69 -20.65
C MET A 1 19.38 -17.18 -19.90
N GLY A 2 19.01 -17.79 -18.77
CA GLY A 2 17.91 -17.26 -17.95
C GLY A 2 18.37 -15.95 -17.30
N THR A 3 17.57 -14.90 -17.39
CA THR A 3 17.81 -13.66 -16.64
C THR A 3 17.70 -13.98 -15.15
N ALA A 4 18.69 -13.56 -14.36
CA ALA A 4 18.60 -13.67 -12.91
C ALA A 4 17.30 -12.99 -12.42
N PRO A 5 16.61 -13.54 -11.40
CA PRO A 5 15.44 -12.89 -10.83
C PRO A 5 15.82 -11.47 -10.36
N PRO A 6 14.91 -10.48 -10.46
CA PRO A 6 15.20 -9.13 -10.03
C PRO A 6 15.49 -9.09 -8.53
N LEU A 7 16.43 -8.23 -8.13
CA LEU A 7 16.72 -7.97 -6.74
C LEU A 7 15.55 -7.22 -6.10
N ARG A 8 14.96 -7.81 -5.08
CA ARG A 8 13.86 -7.23 -4.29
C ARG A 8 14.42 -6.41 -3.15
N LYS A 9 13.75 -5.32 -2.81
CA LYS A 9 14.13 -4.51 -1.65
C LYS A 9 13.82 -5.27 -0.36
N VAL A 10 14.65 -5.07 0.65
CA VAL A 10 14.45 -5.58 2.01
C VAL A 10 13.79 -4.48 2.83
N VAL A 11 12.77 -4.84 3.60
CA VAL A 11 12.09 -3.97 4.57
C VAL A 11 12.52 -4.41 5.97
N VAL A 12 12.94 -3.45 6.78
CA VAL A 12 13.40 -3.67 8.15
C VAL A 12 12.57 -2.80 9.08
N ASP A 13 11.98 -3.46 10.06
CA ASP A 13 11.13 -2.87 11.09
C ASP A 13 11.97 -2.08 12.11
N ASP A 14 11.41 -1.05 12.74
CA ASP A 14 12.10 -0.33 13.81
C ASP A 14 12.47 -1.20 15.01
N THR A 15 11.77 -2.32 15.21
CA THR A 15 12.11 -3.25 16.30
C THR A 15 13.20 -4.26 15.94
N ASP A 16 13.81 -4.18 14.74
CA ASP A 16 14.86 -5.09 14.32
C ASP A 16 16.13 -4.95 15.20
N SER A 17 16.59 -6.07 15.73
CA SER A 17 17.76 -6.14 16.63
C SER A 17 19.09 -5.68 16.01
N ALA A 18 19.19 -5.62 14.68
CA ALA A 18 20.37 -5.09 14.00
C ALA A 18 20.43 -3.55 14.06
N ILE A 19 19.33 -2.88 14.40
CA ILE A 19 19.29 -1.43 14.60
C ILE A 19 19.88 -1.10 15.98
N GLN A 20 20.94 -0.31 15.98
CA GLN A 20 21.62 0.11 17.20
C GLN A 20 21.17 1.53 17.56
N TYR A 21 20.16 1.60 18.41
CA TYR A 21 19.75 2.86 19.02
C TYR A 21 20.81 3.36 20.01
N GLY A 22 21.07 4.66 19.97
CA GLY A 22 21.93 5.32 20.96
C GLY A 22 21.42 5.09 22.38
N ALA A 23 22.35 5.03 23.33
CA ALA A 23 22.08 4.62 24.72
C ALA A 23 21.05 5.49 25.46
N VAL A 24 20.77 6.69 24.96
CA VAL A 24 19.81 7.64 25.54
C VAL A 24 18.92 8.23 24.46
N GLY A 25 17.68 8.52 24.84
CA GLY A 25 16.75 9.33 24.04
C GLY A 25 15.77 8.56 23.18
N TRP A 26 15.96 7.26 22.94
CA TRP A 26 15.05 6.42 22.15
C TRP A 26 14.08 5.62 23.01
N PHE A 27 12.81 5.59 22.61
CA PHE A 27 11.75 4.87 23.30
C PHE A 27 10.74 4.32 22.28
N ALA A 28 10.18 3.14 22.54
CA ALA A 28 8.98 2.70 21.85
C ALA A 28 7.86 3.73 22.06
N ALA A 29 7.15 4.08 21.00
CA ALA A 29 6.02 4.99 21.04
C ALA A 29 4.72 4.24 20.81
N ASP A 30 3.63 4.78 21.35
CA ASP A 30 2.29 4.27 21.07
C ASP A 30 1.84 4.73 19.67
N PRO A 31 1.64 3.80 18.71
CA PRO A 31 1.19 4.14 17.36
C PRO A 31 -0.25 4.65 17.32
N SER A 32 -1.04 4.45 18.37
CA SER A 32 -2.47 4.78 18.38
C SER A 32 -2.75 6.27 18.16
N GLY A 33 -1.81 7.14 18.59
CA GLY A 33 -1.86 8.58 18.40
C GLY A 33 -1.35 9.07 17.04
N LEU A 34 -0.72 8.19 16.26
CA LEU A 34 -0.07 8.52 14.99
C LEU A 34 -0.95 8.07 13.81
N LYS A 35 -2.16 8.62 13.75
CA LYS A 35 -3.13 8.39 12.67
C LYS A 35 -3.21 9.63 11.78
N HIS A 36 -2.06 10.05 11.30
CA HIS A 36 -1.92 11.30 10.58
C HIS A 36 -1.88 11.09 9.07
N GLY A 37 -2.50 12.03 8.36
CA GLY A 37 -2.35 12.13 6.93
C GLY A 37 -3.05 11.03 6.12
N ASN A 38 -2.57 10.78 4.91
CA ASN A 38 -3.16 9.81 3.97
C ASN A 38 -2.17 8.74 3.50
N PHE A 39 -0.98 8.65 4.09
CA PHE A 39 0.05 7.67 3.73
C PHE A 39 -0.01 6.36 4.52
N GLY A 40 -1.17 6.02 5.09
CA GLY A 40 -1.44 4.74 5.73
C GLY A 40 -0.98 4.65 7.20
N PRO A 41 -1.19 3.50 7.85
CA PRO A 41 -0.75 3.28 9.21
C PRO A 41 0.78 3.08 9.27
N ILE A 42 1.31 3.19 10.48
CA ILE A 42 2.68 2.81 10.84
C ILE A 42 2.94 1.35 10.44
N TYR A 43 4.12 1.08 9.89
CA TYR A 43 4.52 -0.26 9.49
C TYR A 43 4.52 -1.21 10.69
N ASN A 44 3.89 -2.38 10.54
CA ASN A 44 3.77 -3.42 11.58
C ASN A 44 3.16 -2.95 12.93
N GLY A 45 2.64 -1.73 13.00
CA GLY A 45 2.11 -1.15 14.23
C GLY A 45 3.16 -0.87 15.31
N THR A 46 4.43 -0.70 14.95
CA THR A 46 5.50 -0.32 15.89
C THR A 46 6.22 0.91 15.41
N THR A 47 6.63 1.78 16.32
CA THR A 47 7.48 2.92 15.97
C THR A 47 8.31 3.33 17.19
N THR A 48 9.52 3.79 16.91
CA THR A 48 10.46 4.22 17.93
C THR A 48 10.65 5.73 17.78
N ARG A 49 10.58 6.45 18.90
CA ARG A 49 10.70 7.91 18.94
C ARG A 49 11.95 8.38 19.67
N ALA A 50 12.43 9.55 19.27
CA ALA A 50 13.43 10.33 19.99
C ALA A 50 12.93 11.74 20.29
N SER A 51 13.03 12.19 21.55
CA SER A 51 12.60 13.54 21.99
C SER A 51 13.75 14.42 22.52
N SER A 52 14.98 13.98 22.27
CA SER A 52 16.22 14.68 22.61
C SER A 52 17.24 14.38 21.53
N ASN A 53 18.41 15.01 21.62
CA ASN A 53 19.52 14.66 20.74
C ASN A 53 19.87 13.17 20.91
N SER A 54 19.87 12.43 19.82
CA SER A 54 20.10 10.99 19.80
C SER A 54 20.55 10.55 18.40
N SER A 55 20.94 9.30 18.27
CA SER A 55 21.25 8.71 16.96
C SER A 55 20.91 7.22 16.94
N PHE A 56 20.76 6.65 15.75
CA PHE A 56 20.78 5.20 15.56
C PHE A 56 21.67 4.85 14.38
N THR A 57 22.17 3.62 14.37
CA THR A 57 22.91 3.07 13.23
C THR A 57 22.30 1.75 12.76
N PHE A 58 22.47 1.45 11.48
CA PHE A 58 22.04 0.20 10.88
C PHE A 58 23.08 -0.30 9.87
N PRO A 59 23.71 -1.46 10.10
CA PRO A 59 24.58 -2.08 9.12
C PRO A 59 23.75 -2.74 8.02
N PHE A 60 24.09 -2.51 6.75
CA PHE A 60 23.41 -3.14 5.61
C PHE A 60 24.38 -3.49 4.49
N SER A 61 23.97 -4.40 3.59
CA SER A 61 24.68 -4.64 2.35
C SER A 61 23.77 -4.38 1.16
N GLY A 62 24.04 -3.30 0.41
CA GLY A 62 23.06 -2.74 -0.51
C GLY A 62 23.61 -1.73 -1.52
N THR A 63 22.68 -1.16 -2.28
CA THR A 63 22.93 -0.18 -3.34
C THR A 63 22.02 1.06 -3.25
N SER A 64 21.04 1.04 -2.36
CA SER A 64 20.17 2.17 -2.06
C SER A 64 19.60 2.02 -0.66
N ILE A 65 19.12 3.10 -0.05
CA ILE A 65 18.43 3.06 1.24
C ILE A 65 17.38 4.17 1.33
N LEU A 66 16.28 3.87 2.00
CA LEU A 66 15.18 4.75 2.31
C LEU A 66 14.83 4.57 3.79
N VAL A 67 14.81 5.65 4.55
CA VAL A 67 14.36 5.67 5.95
C VAL A 67 12.98 6.29 5.99
N GLN A 68 12.01 5.63 6.63
CA GLN A 68 10.65 6.10 6.76
C GLN A 68 10.23 6.26 8.22
N GLY A 69 9.30 7.18 8.45
CA GLY A 69 8.72 7.41 9.76
C GLY A 69 7.53 8.36 9.71
N SER A 70 7.22 8.97 10.84
CA SER A 70 6.16 9.98 10.92
C SER A 70 6.77 11.38 10.97
N ILE A 71 6.43 12.22 10.00
CA ILE A 71 6.87 13.62 9.98
C ILE A 71 5.92 14.43 10.87
N ILE A 72 6.38 14.87 12.05
CA ILE A 72 5.61 15.73 12.94
C ILE A 72 6.53 16.83 13.44
N VAL A 73 6.64 17.88 12.63
CA VAL A 73 7.53 19.02 12.90
C VAL A 73 6.75 20.20 13.45
N SER A 74 7.44 20.99 14.28
CA SER A 74 6.98 22.31 14.70
C SER A 74 8.03 23.35 14.29
N THR A 75 7.57 24.52 13.85
CA THR A 75 8.45 25.64 13.51
C THR A 75 8.18 26.78 14.47
N ASP A 76 9.23 27.25 15.17
CA ASP A 76 9.10 28.35 16.12
C ASP A 76 9.03 29.73 15.42
N ALA A 77 8.85 30.79 16.22
CA ALA A 77 8.75 32.16 15.71
C ALA A 77 10.02 32.67 15.00
N ASN A 78 11.16 31.97 15.14
CA ASN A 78 12.42 32.27 14.48
C ASN A 78 12.64 31.41 13.23
N ASN A 79 11.62 30.69 12.75
CA ASN A 79 11.69 29.73 11.67
C ASN A 79 12.65 28.57 11.95
N VAL A 80 12.83 28.18 13.21
CA VAL A 80 13.59 26.99 13.57
C VAL A 80 12.66 25.79 13.65
N THR A 81 12.89 24.81 12.80
CA THR A 81 12.16 23.54 12.78
C THR A 81 12.68 22.59 13.86
N ASP A 82 11.76 21.88 14.53
CA ASP A 82 12.03 20.84 15.54
C ASP A 82 11.11 19.64 15.28
N PRO A 83 11.62 18.40 15.19
CA PRO A 83 13.03 18.01 15.20
C PRO A 83 13.75 18.35 13.88
N THR A 84 15.09 18.31 13.91
CA THR A 84 15.94 18.21 12.71
C THR A 84 16.74 16.92 12.75
N TRP A 85 17.18 16.45 11.58
CA TRP A 85 17.99 15.24 11.48
C TRP A 85 18.96 15.31 10.30
N THR A 86 20.05 14.56 10.43
CA THR A 86 21.05 14.32 9.38
C THR A 86 21.15 12.82 9.15
N CYS A 87 21.32 12.42 7.89
CA CYS A 87 21.57 11.02 7.54
C CYS A 87 22.88 10.90 6.79
N THR A 88 23.65 9.88 7.13
CA THR A 88 24.89 9.55 6.45
C THR A 88 24.96 8.06 6.15
N VAL A 89 25.60 7.73 5.02
CA VAL A 89 26.03 6.37 4.71
C VAL A 89 27.55 6.39 4.67
N ASP A 90 28.18 5.61 5.56
CA ASP A 90 29.65 5.58 5.71
C ASP A 90 30.26 6.96 5.99
N GLY A 91 29.54 7.80 6.74
CA GLY A 91 29.93 9.17 7.07
C GLY A 91 29.71 10.19 5.93
N ILE A 92 29.20 9.76 4.77
CA ILE A 92 28.84 10.64 3.66
C ILE A 92 27.37 11.03 3.79
N ALA A 93 27.08 12.33 3.87
CA ALA A 93 25.73 12.84 3.95
C ALA A 93 24.89 12.43 2.73
N ILE A 94 23.67 11.95 2.97
CA ILE A 94 22.68 11.61 1.94
C ILE A 94 21.54 12.63 1.94
N GLN A 95 20.63 12.53 0.96
CA GLN A 95 19.53 13.47 0.84
C GLN A 95 18.50 13.24 1.95
N ASN A 96 18.12 14.33 2.61
CA ASN A 96 17.00 14.39 3.52
C ASN A 96 15.94 15.26 2.85
N PRO A 97 14.70 14.77 2.66
CA PRO A 97 13.62 15.62 2.21
C PRO A 97 13.47 16.82 3.16
N GLU A 98 13.27 18.00 2.59
CA GLU A 98 13.11 19.23 3.36
C GLU A 98 12.00 19.05 4.42
N PRO A 99 12.27 19.28 5.71
CA PRO A 99 11.30 19.10 6.79
C PRO A 99 10.23 20.21 6.80
N THR A 100 10.06 20.93 5.69
CA THR A 100 9.11 22.04 5.56
C THR A 100 7.68 21.57 5.29
N PHE A 101 7.47 20.26 5.14
CA PHE A 101 6.13 19.71 5.03
C PHE A 101 5.38 19.86 6.35
N GLN A 102 4.47 20.84 6.37
CA GLN A 102 3.77 21.30 7.58
C GLN A 102 2.66 20.35 8.07
N PHE A 103 2.29 19.33 7.29
CA PHE A 103 1.22 18.42 7.66
C PHE A 103 1.80 17.13 8.24
N PRO A 104 1.31 16.67 9.40
CA PRO A 104 1.68 15.37 9.91
C PRO A 104 1.34 14.24 8.94
N GLU A 105 2.32 13.40 8.60
CA GLU A 105 2.16 12.24 7.72
C GLU A 105 2.95 11.04 8.23
N ASN A 106 2.37 9.85 8.12
CA ASN A 106 3.07 8.59 8.36
C ASN A 106 3.79 8.12 7.09
N ASN A 107 4.66 7.11 7.22
CA ASN A 107 5.40 6.52 6.09
C ASN A 107 6.13 7.57 5.22
N TRP A 108 6.47 8.71 5.81
CA TRP A 108 7.12 9.81 5.12
C TRP A 108 8.61 9.49 4.93
N PRO A 109 9.20 9.74 3.74
CA PRO A 109 10.63 9.59 3.54
C PRO A 109 11.39 10.60 4.41
N LEU A 110 12.18 10.09 5.34
CA LEU A 110 13.03 10.90 6.22
C LEU A 110 14.42 11.09 5.61
N CYS A 111 14.95 10.04 4.98
CA CYS A 111 16.24 10.04 4.30
C CYS A 111 16.20 9.09 3.11
N GLU A 112 16.83 9.46 2.00
CA GLU A 112 16.83 8.65 0.78
C GLU A 112 18.17 8.76 0.05
N GLN A 113 18.66 7.62 -0.42
CA GLN A 113 19.76 7.55 -1.37
C GLN A 113 19.53 6.41 -2.34
N ASN A 114 19.34 6.75 -3.61
CA ASN A 114 19.00 5.78 -4.65
C ASN A 114 20.21 5.08 -5.28
N THR A 115 21.42 5.62 -5.09
CA THR A 115 22.64 5.09 -5.69
C THR A 115 23.80 5.10 -4.71
N ILE A 116 24.19 3.91 -4.28
CA ILE A 116 25.33 3.61 -3.40
C ILE A 116 26.13 2.50 -4.09
N PRO A 117 27.48 2.52 -4.06
CA PRO A 117 28.28 1.40 -4.54
C PRO A 117 27.83 0.11 -3.86
N SER A 118 27.74 -1.01 -4.59
CA SER A 118 27.39 -2.29 -3.96
C SER A 118 28.47 -2.69 -2.94
N GLY A 119 28.08 -2.96 -1.70
CA GLY A 119 29.01 -3.34 -0.65
C GLY A 119 28.35 -3.40 0.72
N GLN A 120 29.18 -3.43 1.76
CA GLN A 120 28.74 -3.28 3.15
C GLN A 120 28.80 -1.81 3.54
N HIS A 121 27.76 -1.34 4.21
CA HIS A 121 27.57 0.06 4.59
C HIS A 121 27.05 0.18 6.01
N ILE A 122 27.20 1.37 6.58
CA ILE A 122 26.57 1.75 7.85
C ILE A 122 25.75 3.02 7.60
N LEU A 123 24.43 2.89 7.74
CA LEU A 123 23.54 4.04 7.87
C LEU A 123 23.70 4.61 9.28
N THR A 124 23.85 5.93 9.39
CA THR A 124 23.77 6.67 10.65
C THR A 124 22.75 7.79 10.52
N VAL A 125 21.80 7.84 11.44
CA VAL A 125 20.81 8.92 11.56
C VAL A 125 21.05 9.65 12.86
N GLU A 126 21.33 10.95 12.79
CA GLU A 126 21.50 11.80 13.96
C GLU A 126 20.30 12.75 14.05
N VAL A 127 19.67 12.77 15.22
CA VAL A 127 18.48 13.57 15.51
C VAL A 127 18.87 14.68 16.48
N THR A 128 18.42 15.89 16.20
CA THR A 128 18.44 17.02 17.13
C THR A 128 17.01 17.41 17.45
N SER A 129 16.64 17.38 18.73
CA SER A 129 15.28 17.69 19.18
C SER A 129 15.27 18.54 20.45
N LYS A 130 14.37 19.53 20.51
CA LYS A 130 14.11 20.38 21.70
C LYS A 130 12.87 19.91 22.48
N GLY A 131 12.39 18.71 22.20
CA GLY A 131 11.23 18.10 22.85
C GLY A 131 10.17 17.62 21.86
N GLN A 132 10.13 18.16 20.63
CA GLN A 132 9.27 17.61 19.58
C GLN A 132 9.80 16.24 19.14
N PRO A 133 9.02 15.15 19.22
CA PRO A 133 9.54 13.83 18.93
C PRO A 133 9.81 13.63 17.43
N PHE A 134 10.95 13.00 17.12
CA PHE A 134 11.26 12.36 15.85
C PHE A 134 10.77 10.91 15.89
N TYR A 135 10.01 10.46 14.89
CA TYR A 135 9.47 9.10 14.83
C TYR A 135 10.11 8.33 13.68
N PHE A 136 10.68 7.17 13.98
CA PHE A 136 11.23 6.22 13.03
C PHE A 136 10.39 4.93 13.04
N ASP A 137 10.11 4.39 11.86
CA ASP A 137 9.14 3.31 11.65
C ASP A 137 9.75 2.13 10.89
N SER A 138 10.36 2.40 9.73
CA SER A 138 11.00 1.34 8.96
C SER A 138 12.12 1.88 8.08
N LEU A 139 12.98 0.98 7.61
CA LEU A 139 13.91 1.28 6.52
C LEU A 139 13.75 0.26 5.41
N ILE A 140 14.06 0.70 4.18
CA ILE A 140 13.96 -0.10 2.97
C ILE A 140 15.25 0.07 2.19
N TYR A 141 15.91 -1.03 1.80
CA TYR A 141 17.13 -0.97 1.00
C TYR A 141 17.13 -1.97 -0.16
N THR A 142 17.78 -1.63 -1.27
CA THR A 142 18.05 -2.60 -2.34
C THR A 142 19.32 -3.36 -1.97
N PRO A 143 19.28 -4.69 -1.81
CA PRO A 143 20.43 -5.46 -1.39
C PRO A 143 21.52 -5.56 -2.47
N SER A 144 22.75 -5.86 -2.06
CA SER A 144 23.82 -6.23 -2.99
C SER A 144 23.50 -7.57 -3.68
N PRO A 145 23.95 -7.80 -4.93
CA PRO A 145 23.61 -9.02 -5.68
C PRO A 145 23.98 -10.34 -4.98
N ASP A 146 25.04 -10.32 -4.18
CA ASP A 146 25.57 -11.49 -3.47
C ASP A 146 25.08 -11.56 -2.01
N ALA A 147 24.21 -10.65 -1.58
CA ALA A 147 23.76 -10.60 -0.21
C ALA A 147 22.79 -11.75 0.09
N VAL A 148 23.06 -12.46 1.18
CA VAL A 148 22.23 -13.55 1.70
C VAL A 148 21.49 -13.02 2.91
N PHE A 149 20.16 -13.12 2.89
CA PHE A 149 19.33 -12.70 4.01
C PHE A 149 18.57 -13.89 4.57
N GLU A 150 18.74 -14.12 5.86
CA GLU A 150 17.91 -15.04 6.62
C GLU A 150 16.71 -14.26 7.17
N SER A 151 15.51 -14.77 6.95
CA SER A 151 14.28 -14.24 7.58
C SER A 151 13.96 -12.76 7.31
N ALA A 152 14.29 -12.24 6.11
CA ALA A 152 13.99 -10.86 5.73
C ALA A 152 12.57 -10.68 5.17
N VAL A 153 11.99 -9.49 5.36
CA VAL A 153 10.77 -9.08 4.63
C VAL A 153 11.18 -8.49 3.28
N LEU A 154 10.68 -9.07 2.21
CA LEU A 154 10.95 -8.64 0.84
C LEU A 154 9.77 -7.85 0.27
N LEU A 155 10.08 -6.76 -0.42
CA LEU A 155 9.12 -5.91 -1.12
C LEU A 155 9.00 -6.35 -2.59
N TYR A 156 7.80 -6.74 -2.97
CA TYR A 156 7.41 -7.08 -4.35
C TYR A 156 6.56 -5.93 -4.89
N PRO A 157 7.10 -5.02 -5.72
CA PRO A 157 6.30 -3.95 -6.31
C PRO A 157 5.24 -4.51 -7.26
N ASP A 158 4.23 -3.72 -7.62
CA ASP A 158 3.17 -4.08 -8.56
C ASP A 158 3.69 -4.57 -9.93
N GLY A 159 4.85 -4.10 -10.38
CA GLY A 159 5.55 -4.55 -11.59
C GLY A 159 6.50 -5.75 -11.42
N ASP A 160 6.56 -6.42 -10.27
CA ASP A 160 7.45 -7.56 -10.05
C ASP A 160 7.10 -8.73 -10.99
N PRO A 161 8.07 -9.39 -11.65
CA PRO A 161 7.81 -10.52 -12.54
C PRO A 161 7.25 -11.76 -11.84
N ALA A 162 7.25 -11.82 -10.49
CA ALA A 162 6.52 -12.82 -9.74
C ALA A 162 4.99 -12.62 -9.78
N LEU A 163 4.53 -11.44 -10.17
CA LEU A 163 3.12 -11.10 -10.33
C LEU A 163 2.66 -11.42 -11.75
N SER A 164 1.46 -11.98 -11.85
CA SER A 164 0.79 -12.27 -13.11
C SER A 164 -0.63 -11.76 -13.04
N TYR A 165 -0.92 -10.73 -13.84
CA TYR A 165 -2.23 -10.09 -13.91
C TYR A 165 -3.10 -10.76 -14.97
N GLY A 166 -4.31 -11.15 -14.59
CA GLY A 166 -5.32 -11.68 -15.51
C GLY A 166 -6.02 -10.59 -16.33
N PRO A 167 -7.09 -10.94 -17.06
CA PRO A 167 -7.92 -9.94 -17.74
C PRO A 167 -8.65 -9.01 -16.76
N GLY A 168 -8.77 -7.73 -17.13
CA GLY A 168 -9.56 -6.73 -16.40
C GLY A 168 -8.76 -5.76 -15.53
N TRP A 169 -7.44 -5.94 -15.41
CA TRP A 169 -6.54 -4.95 -14.81
C TRP A 169 -6.30 -3.78 -15.76
N LYS A 170 -6.12 -2.59 -15.16
CA LYS A 170 -5.73 -1.36 -15.85
C LYS A 170 -4.60 -0.71 -15.07
N GLU A 171 -3.70 -0.05 -15.79
CA GLU A 171 -2.66 0.80 -15.20
C GLU A 171 -3.20 2.23 -15.08
N ASP A 172 -3.37 2.71 -13.85
CA ASP A 172 -3.79 4.08 -13.51
C ASP A 172 -2.92 4.58 -12.36
N GLY A 173 -1.62 4.72 -12.64
CA GLY A 173 -0.56 4.95 -11.65
C GLY A 173 -0.13 3.67 -10.92
N GLU A 174 -1.09 2.79 -10.61
CA GLU A 174 -0.89 1.43 -10.08
C GLU A 174 -1.78 0.45 -10.86
N GLN A 175 -1.60 -0.85 -10.64
CA GLN A 175 -2.51 -1.88 -11.18
C GLN A 175 -3.84 -1.86 -10.42
N VAL A 176 -4.95 -1.58 -11.12
CA VAL A 176 -6.30 -1.51 -10.54
C VAL A 176 -7.30 -2.44 -11.22
N ALA A 177 -8.18 -3.06 -10.42
CA ALA A 177 -9.28 -3.92 -10.87
C ALA A 177 -10.65 -3.33 -10.49
N GLN A 178 -11.52 -3.17 -11.49
CA GLN A 178 -12.91 -2.67 -11.33
C GLN A 178 -13.97 -3.68 -11.83
N THR A 179 -13.54 -4.86 -12.28
CA THR A 179 -14.44 -5.88 -12.82
C THR A 179 -14.42 -7.11 -11.94
N ALA A 180 -15.59 -7.59 -11.55
CA ALA A 180 -15.72 -8.78 -10.73
C ALA A 180 -15.00 -9.97 -11.36
N ASN A 181 -14.38 -10.79 -10.51
CA ASN A 181 -13.58 -11.96 -10.86
C ASN A 181 -12.27 -11.64 -11.60
N THR A 182 -11.82 -10.39 -11.65
CA THR A 182 -10.45 -10.06 -12.06
C THR A 182 -9.45 -10.63 -11.04
N GLN A 183 -8.37 -11.23 -11.54
CA GLN A 183 -7.43 -11.99 -10.71
C GLN A 183 -5.99 -11.54 -10.90
N VAL A 184 -5.21 -11.55 -9.82
CA VAL A 184 -3.75 -11.44 -9.84
C VAL A 184 -3.16 -12.61 -9.07
N THR A 185 -2.05 -13.15 -9.57
CA THR A 185 -1.34 -14.25 -8.93
C THR A 185 0.08 -13.81 -8.57
N LEU A 186 0.48 -14.03 -7.32
CA LEU A 186 1.84 -13.85 -6.82
C LEU A 186 2.48 -15.22 -6.58
N ASN A 187 3.62 -15.48 -7.22
CA ASN A 187 4.48 -16.62 -6.90
C ASN A 187 5.60 -16.17 -5.97
N PHE A 188 5.65 -16.68 -4.74
CA PHE A 188 6.66 -16.25 -3.77
C PHE A 188 7.28 -17.43 -3.03
N TYR A 189 8.43 -17.20 -2.40
CA TYR A 189 9.07 -18.13 -1.48
C TYR A 189 9.13 -17.47 -0.11
N GLY A 190 8.58 -18.10 0.93
CA GLY A 190 8.50 -17.50 2.25
C GLY A 190 7.48 -18.17 3.17
N THR A 191 7.06 -17.45 4.20
CA THR A 191 6.12 -17.96 5.23
C THR A 191 4.87 -17.09 5.41
N SER A 192 4.83 -15.90 4.83
CA SER A 192 3.63 -15.07 4.82
C SER A 192 3.72 -14.01 3.71
N ALA A 193 2.56 -13.50 3.30
CA ALA A 193 2.46 -12.37 2.39
C ALA A 193 1.40 -11.37 2.89
N THR A 194 1.72 -10.08 2.82
CA THR A 194 0.80 -8.97 3.12
C THR A 194 0.60 -8.15 1.86
N LEU A 195 -0.65 -7.97 1.44
CA LEU A 195 -0.99 -7.05 0.35
C LEU A 195 -1.11 -5.63 0.89
N ILE A 196 -0.31 -4.72 0.33
CA ILE A 196 -0.42 -3.29 0.52
C ILE A 196 -1.09 -2.68 -0.71
N SER A 197 -2.10 -1.86 -0.47
CA SER A 197 -2.94 -1.25 -1.50
C SER A 197 -3.04 0.27 -1.32
N GLN A 198 -3.84 0.88 -2.18
CA GLN A 198 -4.30 2.26 -2.06
C GLN A 198 -5.80 2.30 -2.32
N ILE A 199 -6.47 3.30 -1.78
CA ILE A 199 -7.89 3.58 -2.01
C ILE A 199 -7.97 4.90 -2.80
N PRO A 200 -8.05 4.85 -4.15
CA PRO A 200 -7.96 6.05 -4.96
C PRO A 200 -9.27 6.84 -4.96
N SER A 201 -9.19 8.16 -4.78
CA SER A 201 -10.39 9.00 -4.62
C SER A 201 -11.16 9.28 -5.90
N GLN A 202 -10.60 8.95 -7.07
CA GLN A 202 -11.29 9.04 -8.35
C GLN A 202 -12.28 7.90 -8.61
N TYR A 203 -12.32 6.87 -7.77
CA TYR A 203 -13.22 5.72 -7.92
C TYR A 203 -14.34 5.72 -6.86
N PRO A 204 -15.43 4.96 -7.07
CA PRO A 204 -16.51 4.89 -6.11
C PRO A 204 -16.05 4.43 -4.72
N PRO A 205 -16.54 5.07 -3.64
CA PRO A 205 -16.08 4.79 -2.28
C PRO A 205 -16.81 3.62 -1.61
N ASN A 206 -17.68 2.90 -2.33
CA ASN A 206 -18.48 1.83 -1.72
C ASN A 206 -17.59 0.63 -1.41
N ALA A 207 -17.57 0.22 -0.14
CA ALA A 207 -16.81 -0.95 0.31
C ALA A 207 -17.29 -2.24 -0.38
N THR A 208 -16.38 -3.18 -0.57
CA THR A 208 -16.64 -4.49 -1.18
C THR A 208 -15.78 -5.57 -0.53
N SER A 209 -15.58 -6.69 -1.20
CA SER A 209 -14.69 -7.77 -0.76
C SER A 209 -13.82 -8.28 -1.89
N GLY A 210 -12.80 -9.01 -1.50
CA GLY A 210 -12.08 -9.92 -2.39
C GLY A 210 -11.86 -11.25 -1.70
N ARG A 211 -11.27 -12.18 -2.44
CA ARG A 211 -10.86 -13.48 -1.91
C ARG A 211 -9.43 -13.79 -2.31
N TYR A 212 -8.71 -14.50 -1.47
CA TYR A 212 -7.42 -15.07 -1.83
C TYR A 212 -7.42 -16.59 -1.68
N ILE A 213 -6.58 -17.25 -2.48
CA ILE A 213 -6.38 -18.70 -2.51
C ILE A 213 -4.87 -18.94 -2.40
N ILE A 214 -4.46 -19.79 -1.48
CA ILE A 214 -3.06 -20.20 -1.31
C ILE A 214 -2.96 -21.64 -1.78
N ASP A 215 -2.04 -21.90 -2.72
CA ASP A 215 -1.69 -23.25 -3.22
C ASP A 215 -2.89 -24.08 -3.70
N GLY A 216 -3.89 -23.41 -4.31
CA GLY A 216 -5.11 -24.06 -4.79
C GLY A 216 -6.08 -24.49 -3.68
N GLY A 217 -5.89 -24.02 -2.44
CA GLY A 217 -6.73 -24.31 -1.30
C GLY A 217 -8.12 -23.64 -1.32
N VAL A 218 -8.75 -23.55 -0.15
CA VAL A 218 -10.07 -22.93 -0.01
C VAL A 218 -9.95 -21.41 -0.07
N PRO A 219 -10.81 -20.70 -0.83
CA PRO A 219 -10.80 -19.24 -0.86
C PRO A 219 -11.11 -18.62 0.51
N VAL A 220 -10.28 -17.68 0.94
CA VAL A 220 -10.49 -16.86 2.14
C VAL A 220 -10.97 -15.48 1.73
N THR A 221 -12.08 -15.02 2.30
CA THR A 221 -12.65 -13.70 2.00
C THR A 221 -11.99 -12.63 2.87
N PHE A 222 -11.69 -11.47 2.28
CA PHE A 222 -11.20 -10.29 2.98
C PHE A 222 -12.04 -9.05 2.59
N PRO A 223 -12.25 -8.11 3.52
CA PRO A 223 -12.94 -6.86 3.21
C PRO A 223 -12.03 -5.89 2.43
N LEU A 224 -12.63 -5.15 1.51
CA LEU A 224 -12.03 -4.00 0.84
C LEU A 224 -12.78 -2.76 1.28
N THR A 225 -12.20 -2.02 2.22
CA THR A 225 -12.78 -0.77 2.70
C THR A 225 -12.68 0.29 1.61
N GLY A 226 -13.78 0.99 1.34
CA GLY A 226 -13.75 2.19 0.52
C GLY A 226 -13.39 3.44 1.32
N LEU A 227 -13.35 4.58 0.63
CA LEU A 227 -13.11 5.87 1.29
C LEU A 227 -14.25 6.21 2.25
N ALA A 228 -13.89 6.81 3.39
CA ALA A 228 -14.89 7.37 4.30
C ALA A 228 -15.71 8.46 3.60
N SER A 229 -16.99 8.58 3.95
CA SER A 229 -17.89 9.56 3.34
C SER A 229 -17.35 10.99 3.51
N GLY A 230 -17.22 11.71 2.41
CA GLY A 230 -16.71 13.08 2.38
C GLY A 230 -15.19 13.20 2.22
N THR A 231 -14.44 12.11 2.29
CA THR A 231 -13.00 12.10 1.99
C THR A 231 -12.78 12.21 0.49
N THR A 232 -11.97 13.19 0.07
CA THR A 232 -11.62 13.43 -1.35
C THR A 232 -10.16 13.07 -1.66
N THR A 233 -9.40 12.60 -0.68
CA THR A 233 -7.97 12.27 -0.81
C THR A 233 -7.77 10.77 -0.92
N THR A 234 -6.95 10.35 -1.88
CA THR A 234 -6.48 8.97 -2.00
C THR A 234 -5.79 8.54 -0.71
N GLN A 235 -6.07 7.34 -0.23
CA GLN A 235 -5.38 6.75 0.91
C GLN A 235 -4.32 5.77 0.40
N PHE A 236 -3.07 5.92 0.82
CA PHE A 236 -1.94 5.08 0.40
C PHE A 236 -1.52 4.11 1.50
N ASN A 237 -0.74 3.10 1.12
CA ASN A 237 -0.12 2.12 2.01
C ASN A 237 -1.13 1.42 2.94
N ILE A 238 -2.31 1.10 2.43
CA ILE A 238 -3.36 0.45 3.21
C ILE A 238 -3.10 -1.06 3.23
N PRO A 239 -2.81 -1.68 4.39
CA PRO A 239 -2.74 -3.13 4.46
C PRO A 239 -4.14 -3.71 4.28
N VAL A 240 -4.31 -4.54 3.25
CA VAL A 240 -5.62 -5.14 2.92
C VAL A 240 -5.82 -6.45 3.68
N PHE A 241 -4.80 -7.32 3.61
CA PHE A 241 -4.78 -8.57 4.35
C PHE A 241 -3.34 -9.06 4.53
N THR A 242 -3.16 -9.95 5.49
CA THR A 242 -1.96 -10.77 5.69
C THR A 242 -2.38 -12.23 5.67
N THR A 243 -1.67 -13.07 4.93
CA THR A 243 -1.92 -14.51 4.95
C THR A 243 -1.61 -15.08 6.34
N PRO A 244 -2.20 -16.23 6.72
CA PRO A 244 -1.70 -17.00 7.85
C PRO A 244 -0.21 -17.32 7.68
N ARG A 245 0.44 -17.71 8.78
CA ARG A 245 1.79 -18.28 8.72
C ARG A 245 1.73 -19.61 7.95
N LEU A 246 2.54 -19.71 6.91
CA LEU A 246 2.73 -20.86 6.05
C LEU A 246 4.02 -21.58 6.41
N GLU A 247 4.15 -22.81 5.95
CA GLU A 247 5.42 -23.53 5.98
C GLU A 247 6.44 -22.83 5.09
N ALA A 248 7.72 -22.88 5.45
CA ALA A 248 8.78 -22.30 4.62
C ALA A 248 8.84 -23.00 3.26
N GLY A 249 8.50 -22.30 2.18
CA GLY A 249 8.45 -22.92 0.86
C GLY A 249 8.03 -21.99 -0.27
N ALA A 250 7.90 -22.57 -1.46
CA ALA A 250 7.32 -21.90 -2.63
C ALA A 250 5.79 -21.97 -2.54
N HIS A 251 5.15 -20.82 -2.72
CA HIS A 251 3.71 -20.66 -2.66
C HIS A 251 3.16 -19.92 -3.88
N ASN A 252 1.91 -20.23 -4.19
CA ASN A 252 1.10 -19.55 -5.20
C ASN A 252 -0.09 -18.88 -4.51
N LEU A 253 -0.11 -17.54 -4.50
CA LEU A 253 -1.20 -16.73 -3.95
C LEU A 253 -2.01 -16.13 -5.10
N THR A 254 -3.25 -16.59 -5.28
CA THR A 254 -4.20 -16.00 -6.22
C THR A 254 -5.18 -15.10 -5.48
N ILE A 255 -5.35 -13.87 -5.94
CA ILE A 255 -6.29 -12.89 -5.39
C ILE A 255 -7.35 -12.60 -6.43
N ILE A 256 -8.60 -12.54 -5.99
CA ILE A 256 -9.80 -12.38 -6.82
C ILE A 256 -10.60 -11.19 -6.27
N TYR A 257 -10.87 -10.21 -7.11
CA TYR A 257 -11.72 -9.07 -6.77
C TYR A 257 -13.20 -9.46 -6.95
N ASP A 258 -14.05 -9.25 -5.92
CA ASP A 258 -15.48 -9.60 -6.00
C ASP A 258 -16.38 -8.37 -6.29
N GLY A 259 -15.84 -7.15 -6.26
CA GLY A 259 -16.59 -5.92 -6.54
C GLY A 259 -16.78 -5.62 -8.03
N ASP A 260 -17.34 -4.46 -8.33
CA ASP A 260 -17.60 -3.99 -9.69
C ASP A 260 -17.29 -2.49 -9.83
N ILE A 261 -17.84 -1.84 -10.87
CA ILE A 261 -17.59 -0.43 -11.16
C ILE A 261 -18.20 0.53 -10.15
N ASP A 262 -19.19 0.10 -9.37
CA ASP A 262 -19.86 0.90 -8.34
C ASP A 262 -19.18 0.77 -6.96
N HIS A 263 -18.12 -0.04 -6.88
CA HIS A 263 -17.35 -0.30 -5.66
C HIS A 263 -15.92 0.24 -5.72
N THR A 264 -15.29 0.33 -4.55
CA THR A 264 -13.86 0.63 -4.43
C THR A 264 -13.03 -0.44 -5.14
N PRO A 265 -12.16 -0.06 -6.08
CA PRO A 265 -11.36 -1.02 -6.82
C PRO A 265 -10.34 -1.71 -5.92
N LEU A 266 -9.96 -2.92 -6.29
CA LEU A 266 -8.75 -3.54 -5.77
C LEU A 266 -7.54 -2.93 -6.49
N ALA A 267 -6.72 -2.16 -5.79
CA ALA A 267 -5.42 -1.72 -6.27
C ALA A 267 -4.31 -2.63 -5.72
N VAL A 268 -3.31 -2.95 -6.53
CA VAL A 268 -2.10 -3.63 -6.08
C VAL A 268 -0.97 -2.62 -6.15
N LYS A 269 -0.42 -2.26 -4.98
CA LYS A 269 0.76 -1.39 -4.89
C LYS A 269 2.02 -2.21 -4.69
N GLN A 270 2.01 -3.06 -3.66
CA GLN A 270 3.13 -3.95 -3.37
C GLN A 270 2.70 -5.09 -2.44
N PHE A 271 3.53 -6.13 -2.38
CA PHE A 271 3.47 -7.14 -1.34
C PHE A 271 4.69 -7.08 -0.44
N PHE A 272 4.47 -7.32 0.84
CA PHE A 272 5.53 -7.66 1.79
C PHE A 272 5.48 -9.15 2.03
N VAL A 273 6.57 -9.84 1.71
CA VAL A 273 6.70 -11.29 1.88
C VAL A 273 7.77 -11.58 2.91
N THR A 274 7.41 -12.25 4.01
CA THR A 274 8.40 -12.74 4.97
C THR A 274 9.10 -13.94 4.36
N ASN A 275 10.31 -13.71 3.85
CA ASN A 275 11.15 -14.74 3.27
C ASN A 275 11.73 -15.61 4.38
N THR A 276 12.07 -16.84 4.05
CA THR A 276 12.89 -17.72 4.87
C THR A 276 14.02 -18.20 4.01
N THR A 277 15.23 -18.28 4.55
CA THR A 277 16.28 -19.02 3.85
C THR A 277 15.76 -20.43 3.66
N ALA A 278 15.61 -20.85 2.40
CA ALA A 278 15.71 -22.25 2.08
C ALA A 278 17.08 -22.65 2.63
N THR A 279 17.15 -23.26 3.82
CA THR A 279 18.32 -24.06 4.14
C THR A 279 18.42 -24.97 2.94
N SER A 280 19.44 -24.77 2.12
CA SER A 280 19.68 -25.66 1.00
C SER A 280 19.74 -27.03 1.64
N VAL A 281 18.65 -27.80 1.52
CA VAL A 281 18.66 -29.19 1.94
C VAL A 281 19.86 -29.73 1.18
N PRO A 282 20.93 -30.17 1.87
CA PRO A 282 22.15 -30.59 1.22
C PRO A 282 21.70 -31.55 0.13
N ALA A 283 22.00 -31.20 -1.12
CA ALA A 283 21.61 -31.99 -2.28
C ALA A 283 21.98 -33.42 -1.94
N SER A 284 20.99 -34.24 -1.58
CA SER A 284 21.22 -35.60 -1.16
C SER A 284 21.93 -36.23 -2.33
N ASP A 285 23.19 -36.64 -2.09
CA ASP A 285 24.03 -37.32 -3.05
C ASP A 285 23.16 -38.30 -3.85
N PRO A 286 23.34 -38.40 -5.17
CA PRO A 286 22.64 -39.40 -5.97
C PRO A 286 23.02 -40.78 -5.43
N LEU A 287 22.20 -41.32 -4.53
CA LEU A 287 22.35 -42.67 -4.04
C LEU A 287 22.20 -43.56 -5.26
N THR A 288 23.28 -44.27 -5.55
CA THR A 288 23.45 -45.19 -6.66
C THR A 288 22.21 -46.07 -6.83
N THR A 289 21.43 -45.78 -7.86
CA THR A 289 20.25 -46.54 -8.24
C THR A 289 20.67 -47.95 -8.66
N GLN A 290 20.34 -48.93 -7.81
CA GLN A 290 20.25 -50.33 -8.21
C GLN A 290 19.21 -50.49 -9.34
N PRO A 291 19.40 -51.43 -10.28
CA PRO A 291 18.54 -51.59 -11.43
C PRO A 291 17.11 -51.98 -11.02
N PRO A 292 16.07 -51.28 -11.53
CA PRO A 292 14.70 -51.60 -11.23
C PRO A 292 14.27 -52.85 -12.00
N THR A 293 13.65 -53.78 -11.27
CA THR A 293 12.87 -54.89 -11.81
C THR A 293 11.70 -54.34 -12.60
N GLU A 294 11.52 -54.90 -13.79
CA GLU A 294 10.40 -54.66 -14.71
C GLU A 294 9.03 -54.82 -14.06
N LEU A 295 8.07 -54.20 -14.75
CA LEU A 295 6.63 -54.51 -14.78
C LEU A 295 5.77 -53.66 -13.85
N ASP A 296 5.29 -52.53 -14.37
CA ASP A 296 3.84 -52.39 -14.52
C ASP A 296 3.40 -51.32 -15.55
N LYS A 297 2.23 -51.61 -16.11
CA LYS A 297 1.69 -51.24 -17.41
C LYS A 297 1.03 -49.84 -17.37
N PRO A 298 1.22 -48.95 -18.36
CA PRO A 298 0.56 -47.65 -18.37
C PRO A 298 -0.92 -47.77 -18.76
N SER A 299 -1.82 -47.30 -17.89
CA SER A 299 -3.23 -47.10 -18.18
C SER A 299 -3.42 -45.90 -19.12
N GLY A 300 -3.93 -46.17 -20.33
CA GLY A 300 -4.18 -45.17 -21.36
C GLY A 300 -5.16 -44.08 -20.90
N SER A 301 -4.70 -42.83 -20.95
CA SER A 301 -5.54 -41.65 -20.76
C SER A 301 -6.43 -41.44 -21.98
N ASN A 302 -7.74 -41.60 -21.80
CA ASN A 302 -8.77 -41.47 -22.84
C ASN A 302 -9.00 -40.01 -23.26
N LYS A 303 -8.03 -39.40 -23.96
CA LYS A 303 -8.11 -38.03 -24.49
C LYS A 303 -9.22 -37.84 -25.54
N GLY A 304 -9.74 -38.91 -26.13
CA GLY A 304 -10.79 -38.86 -27.15
C GLY A 304 -12.17 -38.41 -26.65
N ALA A 305 -12.51 -38.69 -25.38
CA ALA A 305 -13.83 -38.38 -24.84
C ALA A 305 -14.02 -36.86 -24.58
N ILE A 306 -12.94 -36.17 -24.19
CA ILE A 306 -12.98 -34.73 -23.88
C ILE A 306 -13.10 -33.91 -25.17
N VAL A 307 -12.43 -34.29 -26.25
CA VAL A 307 -12.50 -33.58 -27.53
C VAL A 307 -13.87 -33.71 -28.18
N GLY A 308 -14.53 -34.88 -28.05
CA GLY A 308 -15.87 -35.11 -28.61
C GLY A 308 -16.96 -34.22 -28.00
N ALA A 309 -16.90 -33.99 -26.68
CA ALA A 309 -17.90 -33.18 -25.97
C ALA A 309 -17.83 -31.69 -26.36
N VAL A 310 -16.63 -31.15 -26.55
CA VAL A 310 -16.44 -29.73 -26.89
C VAL A 310 -16.95 -29.43 -28.30
N VAL A 311 -16.68 -30.31 -29.28
CA VAL A 311 -17.14 -30.11 -30.66
C VAL A 311 -18.67 -30.16 -30.75
N ALA A 312 -19.32 -31.09 -30.03
CA ALA A 312 -20.78 -31.17 -29.97
C ALA A 312 -21.39 -29.93 -29.30
N GLY A 313 -20.78 -29.45 -28.21
CA GLY A 313 -21.24 -28.24 -27.50
C GLY A 313 -21.19 -26.99 -28.37
N VAL A 314 -20.11 -26.79 -29.13
CA VAL A 314 -19.96 -25.64 -30.03
C VAL A 314 -21.00 -25.66 -31.15
N LEU A 315 -21.31 -26.84 -31.72
CA LEU A 315 -22.33 -26.97 -32.76
C LEU A 315 -23.74 -26.66 -32.24
N VAL A 316 -24.08 -27.12 -31.03
CA VAL A 316 -25.38 -26.83 -30.40
C VAL A 316 -25.50 -25.33 -30.08
N LEU A 317 -24.45 -24.72 -29.56
CA LEU A 317 -24.43 -23.28 -29.24
C LEU A 317 -24.61 -22.43 -30.51
N ALA A 318 -23.91 -22.77 -31.59
CA ALA A 318 -24.04 -22.07 -32.88
C ALA A 318 -25.47 -22.17 -33.44
N LEU A 319 -26.11 -23.33 -33.29
CA LEU A 319 -27.50 -23.56 -33.72
C LEU A 319 -28.50 -22.73 -32.90
N LEU A 320 -28.31 -22.64 -31.57
CA LEU A 320 -29.14 -21.81 -30.69
C LEU A 320 -29.01 -20.32 -31.02
N VAL A 321 -27.79 -19.83 -31.27
CA VAL A 321 -27.55 -18.44 -31.70
C VAL A 321 -28.20 -18.17 -33.06
N GLY A 322 -28.08 -19.11 -34.00
CA GLY A 322 -28.75 -19.00 -35.31
C GLY A 322 -30.28 -18.88 -35.19
N ILE A 323 -30.91 -19.71 -34.36
CA ILE A 323 -32.36 -19.66 -34.10
C ILE A 323 -32.74 -18.32 -33.45
N TYR A 324 -31.95 -17.85 -32.49
CA TYR A 324 -32.19 -16.57 -31.81
C TYR A 324 -32.15 -15.38 -32.79
N LEU A 325 -31.13 -15.33 -33.65
CA LEU A 325 -31.00 -14.29 -34.68
C LEU A 325 -32.13 -14.34 -35.72
N LEU A 326 -32.58 -15.55 -36.09
CA LEU A 326 -33.74 -15.71 -36.98
C LEU A 326 -35.05 -15.23 -36.34
N ARG A 327 -35.23 -15.42 -35.03
CA ARG A 327 -36.39 -14.88 -34.30
C ARG A 327 -36.38 -13.36 -34.26
N ILE A 328 -35.22 -12.74 -34.02
CA ILE A 328 -35.07 -11.27 -34.06
C ILE A 328 -35.38 -10.73 -35.47
N ARG A 329 -34.84 -11.36 -36.52
CA ARG A 329 -35.12 -10.97 -37.91
C ARG A 329 -36.60 -11.09 -38.27
N ARG A 330 -37.28 -12.15 -37.82
CA ARG A 330 -38.73 -12.30 -38.02
C ARG A 330 -39.54 -11.25 -37.26
N ARG A 331 -39.12 -10.86 -36.05
CA ARG A 331 -39.80 -9.83 -35.26
C ARG A 331 -39.68 -8.45 -35.90
N ARG A 332 -38.51 -8.12 -36.48
CA ARG A 332 -38.30 -6.83 -37.17
C ARG A 332 -39.13 -6.67 -38.44
N ARG A 333 -39.48 -7.76 -39.14
CA ARG A 333 -40.34 -7.68 -40.33
C ARG A 333 -41.80 -7.31 -40.04
N ARG A 334 -42.23 -7.32 -38.76
CA ARG A 334 -43.61 -6.92 -38.38
C ARG A 334 -43.74 -5.45 -38.00
N TYR A 335 -42.67 -4.66 -38.02
CA TYR A 335 -42.72 -3.23 -37.67
C TYR A 335 -42.67 -2.28 -38.87
N THR A 336 -42.43 -2.79 -40.08
CA THR A 336 -42.34 -1.96 -41.30
C THR A 336 -43.65 -1.78 -42.07
N ASP A 337 -44.72 -2.51 -41.72
CA ASP A 337 -46.01 -2.38 -42.43
C ASP A 337 -47.00 -1.41 -41.74
N GLU A 338 -46.66 -0.87 -40.57
CA GLU A 338 -47.58 -0.01 -39.78
C GLU A 338 -47.15 1.47 -39.70
N MET A 339 -46.00 1.85 -40.26
CA MET A 339 -45.46 3.23 -40.20
C MET A 339 -45.62 4.05 -41.50
N SER A 340 -46.33 3.53 -42.52
CA SER A 340 -46.59 4.28 -43.77
C SER A 340 -47.90 5.08 -43.78
N ALA A 341 -48.59 5.23 -42.65
CA ALA A 341 -49.89 5.90 -42.58
C ALA A 341 -50.04 6.88 -41.39
N ALA A 342 -49.13 7.85 -41.27
CA ALA A 342 -49.29 9.08 -40.48
C ALA A 342 -48.03 9.95 -40.67
N THR A 343 -48.01 11.25 -40.93
CA THR A 343 -49.01 12.29 -41.18
C THR A 343 -48.21 13.44 -41.80
N SER A 344 -48.72 14.05 -42.88
CA SER A 344 -48.20 15.32 -43.39
C SER A 344 -48.75 16.46 -42.53
N TYR A 345 -47.86 17.29 -41.98
CA TYR A 345 -48.22 18.62 -41.49
C TYR A 345 -47.29 19.66 -42.14
N PRO A 346 -47.83 20.78 -42.64
CA PRO A 346 -47.03 21.89 -43.18
C PRO A 346 -46.39 22.69 -42.03
N VAL A 347 -45.07 22.89 -42.14
CA VAL A 347 -44.29 23.77 -41.27
C VAL A 347 -44.43 25.21 -41.75
N MET A 348 -44.96 26.08 -40.89
CA MET A 348 -44.96 27.54 -41.05
C MET A 348 -43.59 28.08 -40.67
N ILE A 349 -43.00 28.85 -41.59
CA ILE A 349 -41.71 29.55 -41.41
C ILE A 349 -42.01 30.90 -40.75
N GLU A 350 -41.49 31.11 -39.54
CA GLU A 350 -41.42 32.43 -38.91
C GLU A 350 -39.97 32.93 -38.93
N ALA A 351 -39.77 34.10 -39.54
CA ALA A 351 -38.47 34.70 -39.80
C ALA A 351 -37.95 35.48 -38.58
N GLY A 352 -36.81 35.05 -38.03
CA GLY A 352 -36.04 35.79 -37.03
C GLY A 352 -34.81 36.47 -37.65
N PRO A 353 -34.41 37.67 -37.16
CA PRO A 353 -33.42 38.51 -37.84
C PRO A 353 -31.96 38.09 -37.60
N ALA A 354 -31.15 38.41 -38.61
CA ALA A 354 -29.74 38.11 -38.79
C ALA A 354 -28.85 38.49 -37.58
N ARG A 355 -27.93 37.58 -37.24
CA ARG A 355 -26.72 37.91 -36.48
C ARG A 355 -25.47 37.70 -37.34
N THR A 356 -24.68 38.76 -37.31
CA THR A 356 -23.49 39.09 -38.06
C THR A 356 -22.33 38.12 -37.77
N TYR A 357 -21.74 37.59 -38.84
CA TYR A 357 -20.46 36.90 -38.83
C TYR A 357 -19.31 37.90 -38.61
N TYR A 358 -18.45 37.65 -37.62
CA TYR A 358 -17.08 38.15 -37.63
C TYR A 358 -16.15 36.97 -37.88
N ALA A 359 -15.42 37.05 -39.00
CA ALA A 359 -14.33 36.16 -39.35
C ALA A 359 -13.00 36.80 -38.97
N GLY A 360 -12.03 35.95 -38.65
CA GLY A 360 -10.60 36.23 -38.76
C GLY A 360 -9.91 36.44 -37.42
N PHE A 361 -9.02 35.51 -37.06
CA PHE A 361 -7.63 35.87 -36.76
C PHE A 361 -6.75 34.62 -36.90
N SER A 362 -5.88 34.65 -37.91
CA SER A 362 -4.72 33.79 -38.05
C SER A 362 -3.62 34.29 -37.11
N SER A 363 -2.88 33.37 -36.49
CA SER A 363 -1.61 33.71 -35.84
C SER A 363 -0.49 32.83 -36.41
N GLN A 364 0.28 33.44 -37.30
CA GLN A 364 1.71 33.19 -37.46
C GLN A 364 2.43 34.29 -36.65
N SER A 365 3.45 33.95 -35.87
CA SER A 365 4.74 34.65 -35.96
C SER A 365 5.83 33.99 -35.12
N SER A 366 6.96 33.89 -35.80
CA SER A 366 8.33 33.66 -35.35
C SER A 366 8.88 34.79 -34.43
N SER A 367 10.04 34.46 -33.84
CA SER A 367 11.25 35.27 -33.54
C SER A 367 11.47 35.93 -32.17
N LYS A 368 12.46 35.35 -31.45
CA LYS A 368 13.78 35.88 -31.00
C LYS A 368 13.91 37.27 -30.35
N HIS A 369 14.80 37.26 -29.34
CA HIS A 369 15.57 38.37 -28.72
C HIS A 369 14.72 39.37 -27.89
N THR A 370 15.12 39.96 -26.75
CA THR A 370 16.46 40.30 -26.23
C THR A 370 16.35 40.61 -24.71
N ARG A 371 17.46 40.36 -24.00
CA ARG A 371 18.05 41.08 -22.84
C ARG A 371 17.31 42.25 -22.13
N SER A 372 17.50 42.20 -20.80
CA SER A 372 18.05 43.25 -19.92
C SER A 372 17.11 44.20 -19.16
N ALA A 373 17.27 44.08 -17.83
CA ALA A 373 17.70 45.12 -16.88
C ALA A 373 16.64 45.88 -16.05
N THR A 374 16.87 45.83 -14.72
CA THR A 374 16.68 46.89 -13.70
C THR A 374 15.24 47.46 -13.53
N ARG A 375 14.69 47.69 -12.33
CA ARG A 375 15.26 48.41 -11.18
C ARG A 375 14.23 48.47 -10.03
N SER A 376 14.73 48.50 -8.79
CA SER A 376 14.30 49.32 -7.62
C SER A 376 12.86 49.29 -7.07
N ASP A 377 12.76 48.79 -5.82
CA ASP A 377 12.39 49.50 -4.59
C ASP A 377 11.09 50.33 -4.50
N ALA A 378 10.20 49.91 -3.59
CA ALA A 378 9.65 50.77 -2.55
C ALA A 378 9.07 49.94 -1.37
N PRO A 379 9.27 50.38 -0.10
CA PRO A 379 8.86 49.66 1.10
C PRO A 379 7.44 50.05 1.56
N TYR A 380 6.66 49.07 2.03
CA TYR A 380 5.36 49.28 2.68
C TYR A 380 5.53 49.24 4.20
N ALA A 381 5.06 50.30 4.88
CA ALA A 381 5.09 50.44 6.33
C ALA A 381 3.98 49.60 7.02
N PRO A 382 4.21 49.08 8.23
CA PRO A 382 3.20 48.30 8.96
C PRO A 382 2.26 49.19 9.79
N GLN A 383 0.96 48.89 9.75
CA GLN A 383 -0.06 49.43 10.65
C GLN A 383 -0.07 48.69 12.00
N PRO A 384 -0.41 49.36 13.12
CA PRO A 384 -0.41 48.76 14.45
C PRO A 384 -1.67 47.91 14.74
N ALA A 385 -1.43 46.79 15.43
CA ALA A 385 -2.40 45.78 15.83
C ALA A 385 -3.43 46.30 16.86
N ARG A 386 -4.70 45.98 16.60
CA ARG A 386 -5.84 46.21 17.48
C ARG A 386 -6.04 44.99 18.38
N ALA A 387 -5.80 45.17 19.68
CA ALA A 387 -6.05 44.17 20.71
C ALA A 387 -7.54 43.76 20.74
N LYS A 388 -7.82 42.46 20.62
CA LYS A 388 -9.14 41.87 20.90
C LYS A 388 -9.03 40.92 22.09
N SER A 389 -9.96 41.15 23.00
CA SER A 389 -10.23 40.48 24.28
C SER A 389 -10.46 38.98 24.16
N ARG A 390 -9.90 38.24 25.14
CA ARG A 390 -10.17 36.81 25.43
C ARG A 390 -11.64 36.59 25.81
N PRO A 391 -12.34 35.59 25.25
CA PRO A 391 -13.51 35.01 25.88
C PRO A 391 -13.09 33.96 26.92
N ALA A 392 -13.83 33.94 28.02
CA ALA A 392 -13.68 33.04 29.15
C ALA A 392 -13.98 31.58 28.79
N SER A 393 -13.24 30.65 29.41
CA SER A 393 -13.43 29.20 29.29
C SER A 393 -14.76 28.75 29.90
N PRO A 394 -15.50 27.82 29.26
CA PRO A 394 -16.68 27.20 29.87
C PRO A 394 -16.29 26.19 30.96
N PRO A 395 -17.18 25.92 31.93
CA PRO A 395 -16.90 25.05 33.07
C PRO A 395 -16.76 23.58 32.68
N THR A 396 -15.77 22.93 33.29
CA THR A 396 -15.54 21.49 33.25
C THR A 396 -16.73 20.74 33.88
N VAL A 397 -17.45 19.97 33.07
CA VAL A 397 -18.44 18.98 33.55
C VAL A 397 -17.69 17.67 33.80
N ILE A 398 -17.57 17.28 35.07
CA ILE A 398 -17.07 15.97 35.47
C ILE A 398 -18.24 14.99 35.32
N LEU A 399 -18.19 14.13 34.30
CA LEU A 399 -19.12 13.02 34.16
C LEU A 399 -18.54 11.83 34.94
N GLN A 400 -19.08 11.61 36.15
CA GLN A 400 -18.71 10.50 37.02
C GLN A 400 -19.44 9.24 36.54
N HIS A 401 -18.70 8.30 35.95
CA HIS A 401 -19.24 6.98 35.65
C HIS A 401 -19.29 6.15 36.94
N GLU A 402 -20.50 5.78 37.37
CA GLU A 402 -20.74 4.79 38.42
C GLU A 402 -20.53 3.38 37.85
N ASP A 403 -19.27 2.94 37.73
CA ASP A 403 -18.95 1.52 37.86
C ASP A 403 -17.48 1.36 38.24
N SER A 404 -17.22 1.36 39.54
CA SER A 404 -15.89 1.06 40.08
C SER A 404 -16.08 0.39 41.42
N GLY A 405 -15.92 -0.94 41.42
CA GLY A 405 -15.85 -1.75 42.63
C GLY A 405 -14.74 -1.25 43.54
N VAL A 406 -15.14 -0.72 44.68
CA VAL A 406 -14.26 -0.27 45.77
C VAL A 406 -13.53 -1.48 46.35
N ARG A 407 -12.19 -1.50 46.28
CA ARG A 407 -11.37 -2.33 47.16
C ARG A 407 -10.86 -1.45 48.31
N GLN A 408 -11.28 -1.78 49.53
CA GLN A 408 -10.75 -1.19 50.75
C GLN A 408 -9.29 -1.64 50.95
N SER A 409 -8.40 -0.68 51.18
CA SER A 409 -7.06 -0.94 51.71
C SER A 409 -7.12 -1.03 53.24
N GLY A 410 -6.73 -2.19 53.78
CA GLY A 410 -6.53 -2.37 55.21
C GLY A 410 -5.23 -1.67 55.69
N PRO A 411 -5.18 -1.15 56.92
CA PRO A 411 -4.03 -0.40 57.39
C PRO A 411 -2.94 -1.34 57.90
N GLY A 412 -1.72 -1.11 57.41
CA GLY A 412 -0.49 -1.53 58.08
C GLY A 412 0.23 -2.70 57.42
N GLN A 413 1.18 -2.40 56.54
CA GLN A 413 2.50 -3.01 56.58
C GLN A 413 3.50 -2.26 55.71
N SER A 414 4.72 -2.18 56.25
CA SER A 414 5.84 -1.36 55.80
C SER A 414 6.57 -1.97 54.60
N ALA A 415 7.39 -1.12 53.96
CA ALA A 415 8.11 -1.32 52.72
C ALA A 415 8.95 -2.61 52.59
N ALA A 416 8.83 -3.30 51.45
CA ALA A 416 9.91 -3.98 50.73
C ALA A 416 9.43 -4.37 49.32
N ALA A 417 10.30 -4.19 48.33
CA ALA A 417 10.05 -4.47 46.91
C ALA A 417 9.60 -5.91 46.65
N LEU A 418 8.50 -6.09 45.92
CA LEU A 418 8.11 -7.36 45.31
C LEU A 418 7.32 -7.10 44.02
N VAL A 419 7.82 -7.72 42.94
CA VAL A 419 7.26 -7.78 41.60
C VAL A 419 5.82 -8.32 41.66
N ALA A 420 4.87 -7.61 41.08
CA ALA A 420 3.49 -8.09 40.97
C ALA A 420 3.44 -9.30 40.01
N PRO A 421 2.74 -10.39 40.36
CA PRO A 421 2.54 -11.51 39.45
C PRO A 421 1.63 -11.08 38.29
N ILE A 422 2.05 -11.40 37.07
CA ILE A 422 1.22 -11.31 35.87
C ILE A 422 0.13 -12.37 36.00
N VAL A 423 -1.11 -11.93 36.23
CA VAL A 423 -2.29 -12.78 36.15
C VAL A 423 -2.66 -12.88 34.68
N VAL A 424 -2.36 -14.01 34.07
CA VAL A 424 -2.86 -14.36 32.73
C VAL A 424 -4.22 -15.01 32.91
N GLU A 425 -5.30 -14.29 32.58
CA GLU A 425 -6.62 -14.90 32.43
C GLU A 425 -6.63 -15.71 31.13
N LEU A 426 -6.68 -17.04 31.26
CA LEU A 426 -6.89 -17.94 30.13
C LEU A 426 -8.40 -18.14 29.89
N PRO A 427 -8.87 -18.10 28.63
CA PRO A 427 -10.25 -18.44 28.29
C PRO A 427 -10.60 -19.88 28.70
N PRO A 428 -11.87 -20.17 29.04
CA PRO A 428 -12.29 -21.51 29.42
C PRO A 428 -12.12 -22.48 28.24
N GLY A 429 -11.17 -23.42 28.36
CA GLY A 429 -10.94 -24.47 27.36
C GLY A 429 -9.53 -25.02 27.23
N TYR A 430 -8.51 -24.45 27.91
CA TYR A 430 -7.13 -24.94 27.82
C TYR A 430 -6.70 -25.70 29.09
N SER A 431 -6.31 -26.97 28.93
CA SER A 431 -5.55 -27.72 29.93
C SER A 431 -4.11 -27.89 29.43
N LEU A 432 -3.13 -27.52 30.25
CA LEU A 432 -1.71 -27.77 29.98
C LEU A 432 -1.42 -29.27 30.15
N ALA A 433 -0.75 -29.86 29.16
CA ALA A 433 -0.18 -31.20 29.21
C ALA A 433 1.31 -31.13 29.54
#